data_AF-A0A0K9PGD0-F1
#
_entry.id   AF-A0A0K9PGD0-F1
#
_cell.length_a   1.000
_cell.length_b   1.000
_cell.length_c   1.000
_cell.angle_alpha   90.00
_cell.angle_beta   90.00
_cell.angle_gamma   90.00
#
_symmetry.space_group_name_H-M   'P 1'
#
loop_
_entity.id
_entity.type
_entity.pdbx_description
1 polymer ?
#
loop_
_entity_poly.entity_id
_entity_poly.type
_entity_poly.pdbx_seq_one_letter_code
_entity_poly.pdbx_strand_id
1 'polypeptide(L)'
;MKMLFGLMFLMVSLFCSCEGTIPADTMAIVKRVNRRGPFLGLVVPNAFELTPILQSPNFTAWRNLPYLDYGGRRFRFGKIDTQKVIIVMTGLSMMNAATTTQLLLTLFDVEGVLHPGIAGNADSSLMIGDVTIAKAWAHLGLLYWQRYGDDENDELSLKSMEITQEKLGS
;
A
#
# COMPACT_ATOMS: atom_id res chain seq x y z
N MET A 1 -26.21 0.92 42.78
CA MET A 1 -25.63 1.78 41.72
C MET A 1 -24.32 1.25 41.14
N LYS A 2 -23.36 0.76 41.95
CA LYS A 2 -22.08 0.19 41.47
C LYS A 2 -22.22 -1.09 40.62
N MET A 3 -23.12 -2.01 40.99
CA MET A 3 -23.39 -3.23 40.19
C MET A 3 -24.01 -2.93 38.81
N LEU A 4 -24.86 -1.90 38.70
CA LEU A 4 -25.52 -1.55 37.44
C LEU A 4 -24.52 -1.00 36.42
N PHE A 5 -23.55 -0.20 36.88
CA PHE A 5 -22.45 0.29 36.05
C PHE A 5 -21.55 -0.84 35.56
N GLY A 6 -21.23 -1.81 36.42
CA GLY A 6 -20.45 -3.00 36.04
C GLY A 6 -21.17 -3.86 34.99
N LEU A 7 -22.48 -4.05 35.13
CA LEU A 7 -23.29 -4.79 34.17
C LEU A 7 -23.41 -4.06 32.82
N MET A 8 -23.51 -2.73 32.85
CA MET A 8 -23.53 -1.91 31.64
C MET A 8 -22.19 -1.96 30.90
N PHE A 9 -21.06 -1.93 31.62
CA PHE A 9 -19.73 -2.09 31.03
C PHE A 9 -19.54 -3.47 30.40
N LEU A 10 -20.01 -4.53 31.06
CA LEU A 10 -19.96 -5.90 30.54
C LEU A 10 -20.84 -6.09 29.30
N MET A 11 -22.04 -5.47 29.28
CA MET A 11 -22.93 -5.47 28.12
C MET A 11 -22.32 -4.70 26.94
N VAL A 12 -21.72 -3.53 27.17
CA VAL A 12 -21.03 -2.77 26.11
C VAL A 12 -19.85 -3.56 25.53
N SER A 13 -19.11 -4.31 26.35
CA SER A 13 -18.03 -5.17 25.86
C SER A 13 -18.53 -6.38 25.06
N LEU A 14 -19.75 -6.88 25.33
CA LEU A 14 -20.35 -7.99 24.60
C LEU A 14 -20.93 -7.56 23.24
N PHE A 15 -21.40 -6.32 23.11
CA PHE A 15 -21.94 -5.78 21.85
C PHE A 15 -20.87 -5.21 20.91
N CYS A 16 -19.64 -5.00 21.37
CA CYS A 16 -18.53 -4.56 20.53
C CYS A 16 -17.76 -5.78 19.99
N SER A 17 -18.42 -6.58 19.14
CA SER A 17 -17.69 -7.53 18.31
C SER A 17 -17.10 -6.76 17.12
N CYS A 18 -15.85 -6.34 17.25
CA CYS A 18 -15.08 -5.88 16.09
C CYS A 18 -14.73 -7.12 15.26
N GLU A 19 -15.65 -7.50 14.38
CA GLU A 19 -15.36 -8.49 13.35
C GLU A 19 -14.25 -7.92 12.47
N GLY A 20 -13.02 -8.40 12.65
CA GLY A 20 -11.86 -8.07 11.80
C GLY A 20 -11.98 -8.53 10.35
N THR A 21 -13.18 -8.94 9.92
CA THR A 21 -13.49 -9.26 8.54
C THR A 21 -13.82 -7.99 7.76
N ILE A 22 -13.50 -8.01 6.47
CA ILE A 22 -13.98 -6.98 5.53
C ILE A 22 -15.53 -7.00 5.57
N PRO A 23 -16.20 -5.84 5.73
CA PRO A 23 -17.66 -5.78 5.73
C PRO A 23 -18.25 -6.43 4.48
N ALA A 24 -19.38 -7.13 4.63
CA ALA A 24 -19.99 -7.91 3.53
C ALA A 24 -20.28 -7.05 2.29
N ASP A 25 -20.74 -5.81 2.49
CA ASP A 25 -21.01 -4.86 1.41
C ASP A 25 -19.74 -4.46 0.66
N THR A 26 -18.66 -4.18 1.39
CA THR A 26 -17.33 -3.90 0.82
C THR A 26 -16.83 -5.10 0.01
N MET A 27 -16.97 -6.31 0.55
CA MET A 27 -16.57 -7.54 -0.13
C MET A 27 -17.39 -7.78 -1.41
N ALA A 28 -18.68 -7.45 -1.41
CA ALA A 28 -19.53 -7.54 -2.60
C ALA A 28 -19.08 -6.55 -3.69
N ILE A 29 -18.68 -5.34 -3.31
CA ILE A 29 -18.09 -4.35 -4.22
C ILE A 29 -16.77 -4.87 -4.78
N VAL A 30 -15.87 -5.36 -3.93
CA VAL A 30 -14.58 -5.93 -4.33
C VAL A 30 -14.76 -7.05 -5.36
N LYS A 31 -15.65 -8.02 -5.08
CA LYS A 31 -15.98 -9.11 -6.01
C LYS A 31 -16.51 -8.57 -7.35
N ARG A 32 -17.31 -7.51 -7.33
CA ARG A 32 -17.85 -6.87 -8.55
C ARG A 32 -16.74 -6.19 -9.37
N VAL A 33 -15.79 -5.54 -8.70
CA VAL A 33 -14.63 -4.90 -9.34
C VAL A 33 -13.73 -5.95 -9.98
N ASN A 34 -13.39 -7.03 -9.26
CA ASN A 34 -12.47 -8.06 -9.75
C ASN A 34 -12.98 -8.82 -10.97
N ARG A 35 -14.31 -8.94 -11.16
CA ARG A 35 -14.90 -9.47 -12.40
C ARG A 35 -14.57 -8.67 -13.65
N ARG A 36 -14.08 -7.44 -13.51
CA ARG A 36 -13.66 -6.56 -14.61
C ARG A 36 -12.15 -6.50 -14.78
N GLY A 37 -11.37 -7.19 -13.94
CA GLY A 37 -9.91 -7.23 -13.97
C GLY A 37 -9.32 -7.96 -15.19
N PRO A 38 -7.99 -8.12 -15.23
CA PRO A 38 -7.04 -7.58 -14.26
C PRO A 38 -6.85 -6.05 -14.41
N PHE A 39 -6.21 -5.42 -13.41
CA PHE A 39 -5.95 -3.99 -13.36
C PHE A 39 -4.46 -3.68 -13.19
N LEU A 40 -4.01 -2.56 -13.74
CA LEU A 40 -2.74 -1.95 -13.35
C LEU A 40 -2.98 -1.08 -12.09
N GLY A 41 -2.23 -1.36 -11.03
CA GLY A 41 -2.29 -0.60 -9.78
C GLY A 41 -1.37 0.62 -9.83
N LEU A 42 -1.90 1.83 -9.69
CA LEU A 42 -1.12 3.05 -9.53
C LEU A 42 -1.08 3.44 -8.05
N VAL A 43 0.09 3.30 -7.43
CA VAL A 43 0.32 3.60 -6.02
C VAL A 43 1.04 4.94 -5.95
N VAL A 44 0.37 6.00 -5.50
CA VAL A 44 0.84 7.38 -5.64
C VAL A 44 1.13 7.99 -4.26
N PRO A 45 2.28 8.66 -4.04
CA PRO A 45 2.68 9.08 -2.71
C PRO A 45 1.85 10.24 -2.15
N ASN A 46 1.59 11.28 -2.95
CA ASN A 46 0.91 12.47 -2.46
C ASN A 46 0.02 13.13 -3.54
N ALA A 47 -0.58 14.27 -3.17
CA ALA A 47 -1.53 14.98 -4.03
C ALA A 47 -0.88 15.64 -5.25
N PHE A 48 0.40 16.02 -5.18
CA PHE A 48 1.12 16.64 -6.29
C PHE A 48 1.30 15.68 -7.46
N GLU A 49 1.53 14.38 -7.23
CA GLU A 49 1.57 13.40 -8.31
C GLU A 49 0.19 12.84 -8.65
N LEU A 50 -0.74 12.77 -7.68
CA LEU A 50 -2.08 12.24 -7.92
C LEU A 50 -2.93 13.17 -8.78
N THR A 51 -2.93 14.46 -8.46
CA THR A 51 -3.87 15.43 -9.06
C THR A 51 -3.70 15.54 -10.58
N PRO A 52 -2.47 15.64 -11.13
CA PRO A 52 -2.25 15.65 -12.58
C PRO A 52 -2.78 14.40 -13.28
N ILE A 53 -2.67 13.22 -12.65
CA ILE A 53 -3.20 11.97 -13.21
C ILE A 53 -4.73 12.05 -13.29
N LEU A 54 -5.39 12.51 -12.23
CA LEU A 54 -6.85 12.59 -12.17
C LEU A 54 -7.44 13.69 -13.06
N GLN A 55 -6.68 14.75 -13.34
CA GLN A 55 -7.07 15.86 -14.21
C GLN A 55 -6.68 15.64 -15.68
N SER A 56 -5.88 14.61 -15.96
CA SER A 56 -5.47 14.28 -17.32
C SER A 56 -6.68 13.96 -18.19
N PRO A 57 -6.74 14.47 -19.44
CA PRO A 57 -7.81 14.11 -20.38
C PRO A 57 -7.85 12.62 -20.71
N ASN A 58 -6.73 11.90 -20.51
CA ASN A 58 -6.65 10.46 -20.77
C ASN A 58 -7.22 9.62 -19.63
N PHE A 59 -7.42 10.19 -18.44
CA PHE A 59 -8.02 9.48 -17.32
C PHE A 59 -9.54 9.58 -17.35
N THR A 60 -10.21 8.44 -17.34
CA THR A 60 -11.67 8.35 -17.25
C THR A 60 -12.07 7.51 -16.04
N ALA A 61 -12.70 8.15 -15.05
CA ALA A 61 -13.28 7.47 -13.90
C ALA A 61 -14.52 6.65 -14.29
N TRP A 62 -14.76 5.55 -13.57
CA TRP A 62 -15.96 4.75 -13.76
C TRP A 62 -17.22 5.48 -13.26
N ARG A 63 -18.26 5.56 -14.09
CA ARG A 63 -19.47 6.36 -13.81
C ARG A 63 -20.24 5.92 -12.56
N ASN A 64 -20.44 4.61 -12.37
CA ASN A 64 -21.34 4.08 -11.33
C ASN A 64 -20.62 3.63 -10.06
N LEU A 65 -19.29 3.57 -10.09
CA LEU A 65 -18.45 3.18 -8.96
C LEU A 65 -17.06 3.80 -9.17
N PRO A 66 -16.90 5.11 -8.94
CA PRO A 66 -15.65 5.81 -9.21
C PRO A 66 -14.57 5.48 -8.20
N TYR A 67 -14.93 5.04 -6.98
CA TYR A 67 -14.00 4.64 -5.95
C TYR A 67 -14.60 3.71 -4.90
N LEU A 68 -13.73 3.09 -4.10
CA LEU A 68 -14.03 2.43 -2.83
C LEU A 68 -13.12 3.00 -1.74
N ASP A 69 -13.70 3.40 -0.62
CA ASP A 69 -12.95 3.79 0.58
C ASP A 69 -12.83 2.60 1.53
N TYR A 70 -11.61 2.18 1.85
CA TYR A 70 -11.35 1.08 2.79
C TYR A 70 -9.98 1.24 3.46
N GLY A 71 -9.89 0.92 4.75
CA GLY A 71 -8.62 1.00 5.49
C GLY A 71 -7.98 2.39 5.44
N GLY A 72 -8.79 3.46 5.46
CA GLY A 72 -8.33 4.86 5.37
C GLY A 72 -7.81 5.28 3.99
N ARG A 73 -8.05 4.48 2.94
CA ARG A 73 -7.55 4.73 1.58
C ARG A 73 -8.70 4.77 0.59
N ARG A 74 -8.56 5.62 -0.43
CA ARG A 74 -9.48 5.73 -1.55
C ARG A 74 -8.91 5.06 -2.79
N PHE A 75 -9.45 3.89 -3.14
CA PHE A 75 -9.14 3.17 -4.37
C PHE A 75 -10.03 3.68 -5.49
N ARG A 76 -9.47 4.41 -6.46
CA ARG A 76 -10.20 5.02 -7.58
C ARG A 76 -10.17 4.09 -8.77
N PHE A 77 -11.34 3.81 -9.35
CA PHE A 77 -11.49 2.92 -10.48
C PHE A 77 -11.67 3.70 -11.76
N GLY A 78 -10.90 3.36 -12.78
CA GLY A 78 -10.93 4.09 -14.03
C GLY A 78 -10.20 3.38 -15.16
N LYS A 79 -9.92 4.17 -16.19
CA LYS A 79 -9.01 3.83 -17.26
C LYS A 79 -8.08 5.00 -17.53
N ILE A 80 -6.84 4.72 -17.90
CA ILE A 80 -5.96 5.68 -18.57
C ILE A 80 -5.81 5.15 -19.99
N ASP A 81 -6.29 5.91 -20.97
CA ASP A 81 -6.45 5.44 -22.34
C ASP A 81 -7.24 4.11 -22.39
N THR A 82 -6.62 3.02 -22.87
CA THR A 82 -7.22 1.70 -22.91
C THR A 82 -6.98 0.86 -21.66
N GLN A 83 -6.00 1.23 -20.82
CA GLN A 83 -5.56 0.44 -19.66
C GLN A 83 -6.53 0.63 -18.49
N LYS A 84 -6.99 -0.47 -17.89
CA LYS A 84 -7.79 -0.42 -16.66
C LYS A 84 -6.87 -0.17 -15.47
N VAL A 85 -7.20 0.83 -14.66
CA VAL A 85 -6.35 1.23 -13.54
C VAL A 85 -7.12 1.30 -12.23
N ILE A 86 -6.40 0.99 -11.14
CA ILE A 86 -6.82 1.33 -9.78
C ILE A 86 -5.79 2.29 -9.22
N ILE A 87 -6.20 3.53 -8.93
CA ILE A 87 -5.31 4.57 -8.42
C ILE A 87 -5.56 4.77 -6.93
N VAL A 88 -4.51 4.66 -6.11
CA VAL A 88 -4.59 4.82 -4.66
C VAL A 88 -3.46 5.71 -4.15
N MET A 89 -3.79 6.64 -3.28
CA MET A 89 -2.79 7.50 -2.62
C MET A 89 -2.31 6.83 -1.33
N THR A 90 -1.00 6.77 -1.11
CA THR A 90 -0.40 6.15 0.07
C THR A 90 -0.25 7.13 1.23
N GLY A 91 -0.01 8.40 0.93
CA GLY A 91 0.60 9.32 1.90
C GLY A 91 2.11 9.08 2.02
N LEU A 92 2.76 9.82 2.91
CA LEU A 92 4.21 9.75 3.12
C LEU A 92 4.60 8.55 3.99
N SER A 93 5.83 8.07 3.85
CA SER A 93 6.46 6.91 4.50
C SER A 93 6.35 5.57 3.77
N MET A 94 7.38 4.74 3.98
CA MET A 94 7.45 3.38 3.46
C MET A 94 6.36 2.47 4.03
N MET A 95 6.03 2.61 5.33
CA MET A 95 5.00 1.79 5.96
C MET A 95 3.62 2.06 5.36
N ASN A 96 3.32 3.32 5.04
CA ASN A 96 2.09 3.68 4.35
C ASN A 96 2.05 3.12 2.94
N ALA A 97 3.15 3.21 2.18
CA ALA A 97 3.25 2.61 0.85
C ALA A 97 3.08 1.08 0.88
N ALA A 98 3.74 0.41 1.83
CA ALA A 98 3.66 -1.04 2.02
C ALA A 98 2.23 -1.48 2.36
N THR A 99 1.61 -0.86 3.36
CA THR A 99 0.24 -1.22 3.78
C THR A 99 -0.78 -0.93 2.68
N THR A 100 -0.61 0.16 1.94
CA THR A 100 -1.50 0.50 0.81
C THR A 100 -1.38 -0.50 -0.32
N THR A 101 -0.15 -0.86 -0.68
CA THR A 101 0.11 -1.85 -1.74
C THR A 101 -0.39 -3.22 -1.34
N GLN A 102 -0.19 -3.62 -0.07
CA GLN A 102 -0.73 -4.87 0.45
C GLN A 102 -2.25 -4.90 0.37
N LEU A 103 -2.93 -3.83 0.78
CA LEU A 103 -4.39 -3.74 0.67
C LEU A 103 -4.86 -3.78 -0.78
N LEU A 104 -4.17 -3.07 -1.68
CA LEU A 104 -4.46 -3.09 -3.12
C LEU A 104 -4.41 -4.52 -3.68
N LEU A 105 -3.33 -5.25 -3.39
CA LEU A 105 -3.12 -6.63 -3.86
C LEU A 105 -4.05 -7.65 -3.18
N THR A 106 -4.42 -7.40 -1.92
CA THR A 106 -5.33 -8.28 -1.17
C THR A 106 -6.76 -8.15 -1.66
N LEU A 107 -7.18 -6.93 -2.00
CA LEU A 107 -8.57 -6.66 -2.39
C LEU A 107 -8.79 -6.89 -3.87
N PHE A 108 -7.87 -6.49 -4.74
CA PHE A 108 -8.15 -6.39 -6.17
C PHE A 108 -7.32 -7.31 -7.05
N ASP A 109 -7.88 -7.70 -8.19
CA ASP A 109 -7.20 -8.49 -9.23
C ASP A 109 -6.22 -7.60 -10.02
N VAL A 110 -4.98 -7.51 -9.53
CA VAL A 110 -3.95 -6.59 -10.04
C VAL A 110 -2.84 -7.36 -10.76
N GLU A 111 -2.54 -7.00 -12.01
CA GLU A 111 -1.48 -7.63 -12.82
C GLU A 111 -0.10 -7.02 -12.59
N GLY A 112 -0.04 -5.79 -12.09
CA GLY A 112 1.19 -5.08 -11.85
C GLY A 112 0.97 -3.80 -11.05
N VAL A 113 2.05 -3.30 -10.43
CA VAL A 113 2.04 -2.07 -9.65
C VAL A 113 3.02 -1.07 -10.25
N LEU A 114 2.55 0.15 -10.46
CA LEU A 114 3.34 1.30 -10.85
C LEU A 114 3.36 2.31 -9.71
N HIS A 115 4.56 2.74 -9.30
CA HIS A 115 4.77 3.76 -8.28
C HIS A 115 5.43 5.00 -8.90
N PRO A 116 4.64 5.93 -9.47
CA PRO A 116 5.19 7.18 -9.98
C PRO A 116 5.55 8.12 -8.82
N GLY A 117 6.65 8.82 -8.96
CA GLY A 117 7.13 9.75 -7.95
C GLY A 117 8.27 10.63 -8.46
N ILE A 118 8.60 11.62 -7.64
CA ILE A 118 9.77 12.48 -7.83
C ILE A 118 10.85 11.99 -6.85
N ALA A 119 12.10 11.94 -7.31
CA ALA A 119 13.23 11.54 -6.49
C ALA A 119 14.42 12.49 -6.71
N GLY A 120 15.25 12.64 -5.67
CA GLY A 120 16.60 13.16 -5.83
C GLY A 120 17.50 12.09 -6.45
N ASN A 121 18.44 12.50 -7.29
CA ASN A 121 19.45 11.59 -7.84
C ASN A 121 20.80 11.81 -7.13
N ALA A 122 21.62 10.77 -7.07
CA ALA A 122 23.02 10.83 -6.65
C ALA A 122 24.00 10.54 -7.80
N ASP A 123 23.45 10.28 -9.00
CA ASP A 123 24.22 10.02 -10.21
C ASP A 123 24.49 11.35 -10.91
N SER A 124 25.76 11.76 -10.96
CA SER A 124 26.17 13.03 -11.56
C SER A 124 25.87 13.13 -13.06
N SER A 125 25.53 12.03 -13.72
CA SER A 125 25.11 12.03 -15.13
C SER A 125 23.64 12.39 -15.33
N LEU A 126 22.81 12.37 -14.27
CA LEU A 126 21.39 12.68 -14.34
C LEU A 126 21.11 14.15 -14.00
N MET A 127 20.30 14.78 -14.84
CA MET A 127 19.91 16.18 -14.72
C MET A 127 18.51 16.33 -14.09
N ILE A 128 18.20 17.55 -13.63
CA ILE A 128 16.86 17.88 -13.15
C ILE A 128 15.87 17.72 -14.31
N GLY A 129 14.81 16.94 -14.07
CA GLY A 129 13.76 16.67 -15.06
C GLY A 129 13.93 15.35 -15.80
N ASP A 130 15.05 14.65 -15.62
CA ASP A 130 15.23 13.32 -16.20
C ASP A 130 14.23 12.31 -15.61
N VAL A 131 13.69 11.46 -16.48
CA VAL A 131 12.78 10.37 -16.10
C VAL A 131 13.56 9.06 -16.14
N THR A 132 13.61 8.36 -15.00
CA THR A 132 14.35 7.10 -14.88
C THR A 132 13.45 5.98 -14.37
N ILE A 133 13.81 4.75 -14.74
CA ILE A 133 13.18 3.52 -14.24
C ILE A 133 14.18 2.83 -13.33
N ALA A 134 13.87 2.75 -12.04
CA ALA A 134 14.72 2.06 -11.08
C ALA A 134 14.79 0.57 -11.40
N LYS A 135 16.01 0.04 -11.52
CA LYS A 135 16.26 -1.39 -11.71
C LYS A 135 16.26 -2.17 -10.39
N ALA A 136 16.61 -1.50 -9.30
CA ALA A 136 16.67 -2.06 -7.96
C ALA A 136 16.41 -0.97 -6.92
N TRP A 137 16.04 -1.38 -5.71
CA TRP A 137 15.79 -0.51 -4.57
C TRP A 137 16.65 -0.95 -3.38
N ALA A 138 17.24 0.01 -2.68
CA ALA A 138 17.89 -0.21 -1.40
C ALA A 138 17.11 0.51 -0.30
N HIS A 139 16.93 -0.14 0.84
CA HIS A 139 16.39 0.50 2.03
C HIS A 139 17.54 0.75 3.00
N LEU A 140 17.70 2.01 3.43
CA LEU A 140 18.76 2.43 4.36
C LEU A 140 18.26 2.51 5.81
N GLY A 141 16.99 2.22 6.05
CA GLY A 141 16.42 2.14 7.40
C GLY A 141 16.58 0.75 8.00
N LEU A 142 16.49 0.68 9.32
CA LEU A 142 16.43 -0.59 10.06
C LEU A 142 15.00 -1.15 9.97
N LEU A 143 14.70 -1.83 8.87
CA LEU A 143 13.46 -2.59 8.69
C LEU A 143 13.82 -4.06 8.51
N TYR A 144 13.48 -4.87 9.51
CA TYR A 144 13.67 -6.31 9.46
C TYR A 144 12.32 -7.01 9.33
N TRP A 145 12.23 -7.95 8.38
CA TRP A 145 11.05 -8.78 8.22
C TRP A 145 11.32 -10.14 8.88
N GLN A 146 10.78 -10.36 10.08
CA GLN A 146 10.85 -11.66 10.72
C GLN A 146 9.93 -12.63 9.99
N ARG A 147 10.51 -13.63 9.34
CA ARG A 147 9.75 -14.72 8.73
C ARG A 147 9.40 -15.73 9.80
N TYR A 148 8.15 -16.14 9.84
CA TYR A 148 7.63 -17.26 10.65
C TYR A 148 7.82 -17.17 12.17
N GLY A 149 8.49 -16.14 12.69
CA GLY A 149 8.73 -15.97 14.13
C GLY A 149 9.88 -16.83 14.66
N ASP A 150 10.72 -17.39 13.80
CA ASP A 150 11.82 -18.26 14.18
C ASP A 150 12.93 -17.50 14.93
N ASP A 151 13.71 -18.24 15.73
CA ASP A 151 14.63 -17.77 16.79
C ASP A 151 16.03 -17.34 16.29
N GLU A 152 16.91 -16.94 17.23
CA GLU A 152 18.25 -16.34 17.01
C GLU A 152 19.26 -17.21 16.22
N ASN A 153 18.90 -18.44 15.86
CA ASN A 153 19.74 -19.39 15.13
C ASN A 153 19.53 -19.36 13.60
N ASP A 154 18.57 -18.60 13.09
CA ASP A 154 18.43 -18.33 11.65
C ASP A 154 19.45 -17.23 11.24
N GLU A 155 20.51 -17.60 10.51
CA GLU A 155 21.65 -16.73 10.15
C GLU A 155 21.29 -15.43 9.38
N LEU A 156 20.02 -15.26 9.02
CA LEU A 156 19.50 -14.09 8.34
C LEU A 156 19.06 -12.96 9.29
N SER A 157 19.02 -13.18 10.62
CA SER A 157 18.63 -12.17 11.60
C SER A 157 19.84 -11.37 12.11
N LEU A 158 20.13 -10.23 11.49
CA LEU A 158 21.12 -9.19 11.89
C LEU A 158 22.61 -9.59 11.97
N LYS A 159 22.96 -10.81 12.38
CA LYS A 159 24.36 -11.28 12.50
C LYS A 159 25.13 -11.24 11.17
N SER A 160 24.45 -11.48 10.04
CA SER A 160 25.07 -11.41 8.72
C SER A 160 25.51 -9.99 8.30
N MET A 161 24.93 -8.94 8.88
CA MET A 161 25.36 -7.55 8.65
C MET A 161 26.60 -7.17 9.47
N GLU A 162 26.78 -7.73 10.68
CA GLU A 162 28.02 -7.57 11.46
C GLU A 162 29.23 -8.19 10.75
N ILE A 163 29.07 -9.39 10.16
CA ILE A 163 30.15 -10.09 9.44
C ILE A 163 30.62 -9.29 8.20
N THR A 164 29.76 -8.44 7.62
CA THR A 164 30.14 -7.61 6.48
C THR A 164 30.95 -6.38 6.90
N GLN A 165 30.69 -5.82 8.10
CA GLN A 165 31.48 -4.70 8.63
C GLN A 165 32.87 -5.14 9.09
N GLU A 166 33.02 -6.36 9.63
CA GLU A 166 34.34 -6.92 10.00
C GLU A 166 35.22 -7.17 8.76
N LYS A 167 34.63 -7.59 7.63
CA LYS A 167 35.34 -7.82 6.35
C LYS A 167 35.65 -6.56 5.53
N LEU A 168 35.05 -5.41 5.87
CA LEU A 168 35.35 -4.12 5.22
C LEU A 168 36.34 -3.27 6.03
N GLY A 169 36.72 -3.73 7.22
CA GLY A 169 37.70 -3.10 8.10
C GLY A 169 39.07 -3.79 8.17
N SER A 170 39.39 -4.72 7.25
CA SER A 170 40.71 -5.39 7.14
C SER A 170 41.34 -5.19 5.77
#